data_AF-A0A8J5ML49-F1
#
_entry.id   AF-A0A8J5ML49-F1
#
_cell.length_a   1.000
_cell.length_b   1.000
_cell.length_c   1.000
_cell.angle_alpha   90.00
_cell.angle_beta   90.00
_cell.angle_gamma   90.00
#
_symmetry.space_group_name_H-M   'P 1'
#
loop_
_entity.id
_entity.type
_entity.pdbx_description
1 polymer ?
#
loop_
_entity_poly.entity_id
_entity_poly.type
_entity_poly.pdbx_seq_one_letter_code
_entity_poly.pdbx_strand_id
1 'polypeptide(L)'
;MITMLVLTKSYAGNLMSNLAVRYIPQPYQSLRDVLDDPSVTMIWEANNAYVQYYRNISGLIFYQAVESGVFREIADLESEGRIKYVRSTEFPSSIDIFVRNGDHVLIAEDRYERVLMAQDFSRTGRCDFYSSRSRFLPFMSSMVGAKDSPLVPVISVGIKAVTQTGLYDQWTENYMPNATFCAHPPTKITVNTSLTFHNLWGMFAVILGGHVVSILILGLELLNVRLFRL
;
A
#
# COMPACT_ATOMS: atom_id res chain seq x y z
N MET A 1 10.15 -16.57 43.44
CA MET A 1 8.68 -16.55 43.21
C MET A 1 8.18 -15.20 42.71
N ILE A 2 8.51 -14.07 43.35
CA ILE A 2 8.06 -12.74 42.93
C ILE A 2 8.49 -12.42 41.48
N THR A 3 9.75 -12.72 41.13
CA THR A 3 10.28 -12.52 39.77
C THR A 3 9.49 -13.30 38.70
N MET A 4 9.22 -14.59 38.94
CA MET A 4 8.41 -15.39 38.03
C MET A 4 6.99 -14.86 37.90
N LEU A 5 6.36 -14.45 39.00
CA LEU A 5 5.02 -13.87 38.96
C LEU A 5 4.99 -12.59 38.11
N VAL A 6 5.98 -11.71 38.27
CA VAL A 6 6.10 -10.48 37.48
C VAL A 6 6.31 -10.79 36.00
N LEU A 7 7.20 -11.73 35.66
CA LEU A 7 7.47 -12.11 34.27
C LEU A 7 6.24 -12.71 33.59
N THR A 8 5.55 -13.65 34.25
CA THR A 8 4.35 -14.28 33.67
C THR A 8 3.23 -13.28 33.48
N LYS A 9 3.03 -12.35 34.44
CA LYS A 9 2.01 -11.30 34.31
C LYS A 9 2.36 -10.28 33.22
N SER A 10 3.62 -9.88 33.12
CA SER A 10 4.11 -8.98 32.05
C SER A 10 3.95 -9.61 30.67
N TYR A 11 4.34 -10.89 30.52
CA TYR A 11 4.15 -11.64 29.29
C TYR A 11 2.69 -11.76 28.89
N ALA A 12 1.81 -12.13 29.83
CA ALA A 12 0.36 -12.23 29.57
C ALA A 12 -0.23 -10.88 29.14
N GLY A 13 0.18 -9.77 29.78
CA GLY A 13 -0.28 -8.43 29.41
C GLY A 13 0.14 -8.03 27.98
N ASN A 14 1.42 -8.21 27.64
CA ASN A 14 1.92 -7.89 26.30
C ASN A 14 1.31 -8.79 25.23
N LEU A 15 1.14 -10.08 25.51
CA LEU A 15 0.50 -11.02 24.60
C LEU A 15 -0.95 -10.60 24.32
N MET A 16 -1.72 -10.26 25.35
CA MET A 16 -3.09 -9.79 25.19
C MET A 16 -3.16 -8.49 24.39
N SER A 17 -2.23 -7.56 24.60
CA SER A 17 -2.15 -6.31 23.83
C SER A 17 -1.91 -6.57 22.34
N ASN A 18 -0.94 -7.43 22.00
CA ASN A 18 -0.62 -7.79 20.62
C ASN A 18 -1.72 -8.62 19.93
N LEU A 19 -2.48 -9.40 20.69
CA LEU A 19 -3.62 -10.15 20.15
C LEU A 19 -4.85 -9.26 19.95
N ALA A 20 -5.04 -8.25 20.80
CA ALA A 20 -6.17 -7.33 20.73
C ALA A 20 -6.04 -6.35 19.56
N VAL A 21 -4.83 -5.89 19.23
CA VAL A 21 -4.59 -4.90 18.18
C VAL A 21 -3.67 -5.49 17.11
N ARG A 22 -4.19 -5.62 15.88
CA ARG A 22 -3.35 -5.91 14.72
C ARG A 22 -3.05 -4.65 13.93
N TYR A 23 -1.79 -4.53 13.54
CA TYR A 23 -1.36 -3.50 12.60
C TYR A 23 -1.61 -3.99 11.17
N ILE A 24 -2.23 -3.15 10.35
CA ILE A 24 -2.35 -3.40 8.92
C ILE A 24 -1.08 -2.86 8.27
N PRO A 25 -0.20 -3.71 7.70
CA PRO A 25 0.99 -3.23 7.02
C PRO A 25 0.58 -2.42 5.79
N GLN A 26 1.16 -1.23 5.64
CA GLN A 26 1.02 -0.40 4.45
C GLN A 26 2.43 -0.14 3.89
N PRO A 27 3.03 -1.14 3.22
CA PRO A 27 4.46 -1.14 2.92
C PRO A 27 4.90 0.01 2.00
N TYR A 28 4.02 0.42 1.07
CA TYR A 28 4.33 1.47 0.10
C TYR A 28 3.71 2.80 0.54
N GLN A 29 4.52 3.75 1.00
CA GLN A 29 4.09 5.10 1.41
C GLN A 29 4.73 6.21 0.58
N SER A 30 5.78 5.87 -0.16
CA SER A 30 6.52 6.73 -1.05
C SER A 30 6.89 5.97 -2.32
N LEU A 31 7.25 6.74 -3.36
CA LEU A 31 7.72 6.17 -4.60
C LEU A 31 9.03 5.38 -4.41
N ARG A 32 9.84 5.73 -3.41
CA ARG A 32 11.07 5.02 -3.06
C ARG A 32 10.79 3.61 -2.55
N ASP A 33 9.75 3.44 -1.72
CA ASP A 33 9.37 2.12 -1.19
C ASP A 33 9.01 1.14 -2.31
N VAL A 34 8.45 1.63 -3.41
CA VAL A 34 8.11 0.83 -4.60
C VAL A 34 9.35 0.53 -5.44
N LEU A 35 10.29 1.47 -5.53
CA LEU A 35 11.57 1.25 -6.23
C LEU A 35 12.44 0.21 -5.53
N ASP A 36 12.48 0.24 -4.20
CA ASP A 36 13.30 -0.64 -3.37
C ASP A 36 12.78 -2.10 -3.34
N ASP A 37 11.50 -2.33 -3.67
CA ASP A 37 10.93 -3.68 -3.78
C ASP A 37 10.94 -4.18 -5.23
N PRO A 38 11.84 -5.11 -5.61
CA PRO A 38 11.95 -5.62 -6.99
C PRO A 38 10.77 -6.50 -7.41
N SER A 39 9.95 -7.00 -6.47
CA SER A 39 8.85 -7.92 -6.77
C SER A 39 7.60 -7.22 -7.30
N VAL A 40 7.50 -5.90 -7.09
CA VAL A 40 6.33 -5.12 -7.45
C VAL A 40 6.47 -4.43 -8.79
N THR A 41 5.38 -4.46 -9.56
CA THR A 41 5.24 -3.78 -10.85
C THR A 41 4.35 -2.53 -10.71
N MET A 42 4.79 -1.41 -11.27
CA MET A 42 3.98 -0.18 -11.28
C MET A 42 3.03 -0.14 -12.47
N ILE A 43 1.79 0.27 -12.24
CA ILE A 43 0.81 0.54 -13.29
C ILE A 43 0.71 2.05 -13.48
N TRP A 44 1.02 2.51 -14.70
CA TRP A 44 0.94 3.92 -15.09
C TRP A 44 -0.11 4.10 -16.19
N GLU A 45 -0.72 5.29 -16.24
CA GLU A 45 -1.58 5.65 -17.37
C GLU A 45 -0.74 5.80 -18.65
N ALA A 46 -1.14 5.10 -19.70
CA ALA A 46 -0.50 5.22 -21.01
C ALA A 46 -0.72 6.62 -21.61
N ASN A 47 0.31 7.16 -22.27
CA ASN A 47 0.25 8.39 -23.08
C ASN A 47 -0.17 9.66 -22.32
N ASN A 48 0.10 9.75 -21.02
CA ASN A 48 -0.16 10.97 -20.24
C ASN A 48 1.09 11.85 -20.07
N ALA A 49 0.89 13.04 -19.50
CA ALA A 49 1.97 14.01 -19.27
C ALA A 49 3.06 13.50 -18.32
N TYR A 50 2.72 12.66 -17.33
CA TYR A 50 3.72 12.12 -16.39
C TYR A 50 4.64 11.10 -17.04
N VAL A 51 4.08 10.23 -17.88
CA VAL A 51 4.85 9.28 -18.67
C VAL A 51 5.78 10.01 -19.63
N GLN A 52 5.33 11.11 -20.24
CA GLN A 52 6.19 11.97 -21.05
C GLN A 52 7.27 12.69 -20.22
N TYR A 53 7.00 12.98 -18.95
CA TYR A 53 7.95 13.67 -18.09
C TYR A 53 9.19 12.81 -17.76
N TYR A 54 9.00 11.53 -17.40
CA TYR A 54 10.14 10.67 -17.07
C TYR A 54 10.68 9.88 -18.27
N ARG A 55 9.86 9.55 -19.28
CA ARG A 55 10.39 8.93 -20.50
C ARG A 55 11.18 9.97 -21.27
N ASN A 56 12.43 9.66 -21.55
CA ASN A 56 13.27 10.39 -22.50
C ASN A 56 12.75 10.14 -23.93
N ILE A 57 11.55 10.64 -24.25
CA ILE A 57 11.05 10.61 -25.63
C ILE A 57 11.81 11.71 -26.37
N SER A 58 12.88 11.30 -27.04
CA SER A 58 13.86 12.11 -27.78
C SER A 58 13.29 12.89 -28.98
N GLY A 59 11.99 13.20 -28.98
CA GLY A 59 11.28 13.94 -30.05
C GLY A 59 10.19 14.90 -29.57
N LEU A 60 9.90 15.00 -28.26
CA LEU A 60 8.98 16.01 -27.72
C LEU A 60 9.76 17.18 -27.15
N ILE A 61 9.79 18.28 -27.91
CA ILE A 61 10.65 19.47 -27.80
C ILE A 61 10.50 20.28 -26.49
N PHE A 62 9.65 19.87 -25.55
CA PHE A 62 9.23 20.73 -24.44
C PHE A 62 9.55 20.25 -23.01
N TYR A 63 10.06 19.03 -22.81
CA TYR A 63 10.41 18.53 -21.47
C TYR A 63 11.81 17.94 -21.45
N GLN A 64 12.68 18.55 -20.63
CA GLN A 64 14.05 18.09 -20.41
C GLN A 64 13.98 16.74 -19.70
N ALA A 65 14.57 15.70 -20.31
CA ALA A 65 14.61 14.37 -19.71
C ALA A 65 15.21 14.45 -18.30
N VAL A 66 14.61 13.74 -17.34
CA VAL A 66 15.14 13.72 -15.97
C VAL A 66 16.51 13.06 -15.99
N GLU A 67 17.57 13.85 -15.81
CA GLU A 67 18.96 13.35 -15.87
C GLU A 67 19.38 12.61 -14.58
N SER A 68 18.73 12.89 -13.45
CA SER A 68 19.07 12.27 -12.15
C SER A 68 17.88 12.21 -11.18
N GLY A 69 17.97 11.33 -10.18
CA GLY A 69 16.98 11.18 -9.11
C GLY A 69 15.93 10.10 -9.33
N VAL A 70 14.94 10.04 -8.45
CA VAL A 70 13.93 8.96 -8.35
C VAL A 70 13.22 8.69 -9.68
N PHE A 71 12.90 9.73 -10.46
CA PHE A 71 12.22 9.55 -11.76
C PHE A 71 13.13 9.00 -12.86
N ARG A 72 14.44 9.17 -12.76
CA ARG A 72 15.40 8.51 -13.67
C ARG A 72 15.39 7.00 -13.42
N GLU A 73 15.41 6.59 -12.15
CA GLU A 73 15.30 5.18 -11.77
C GLU A 73 13.99 4.56 -12.27
N ILE A 74 12.87 5.28 -12.18
CA ILE A 74 11.59 4.83 -12.76
C ILE A 74 11.68 4.65 -14.27
N ALA A 75 12.34 5.57 -14.99
CA ALA A 75 12.52 5.42 -16.43
C ALA A 75 13.33 4.16 -16.77
N ASP A 76 14.31 3.80 -15.94
CA ASP A 76 15.14 2.60 -16.14
C ASP A 76 14.36 1.30 -15.86
N LEU A 77 13.39 1.32 -14.94
CA LEU A 77 12.50 0.19 -14.65
C LEU A 77 11.63 -0.25 -15.84
N GLU A 78 11.42 0.61 -16.82
CA GLU A 78 10.74 0.23 -18.05
C GLU A 78 11.52 -0.85 -18.81
N SER A 79 12.85 -0.75 -18.85
CA SER A 79 13.71 -1.75 -19.49
C SER A 79 13.70 -3.10 -18.76
N GLU A 80 13.39 -3.08 -17.46
CA GLU A 80 13.25 -4.27 -16.61
C GLU A 80 11.85 -4.90 -16.71
N GLY A 81 10.90 -4.28 -17.43
CA GLY A 81 9.52 -4.76 -17.52
C GLY A 81 8.70 -4.54 -16.24
N ARG A 82 9.17 -3.69 -15.31
CA ARG A 82 8.53 -3.38 -14.03
C ARG A 82 7.53 -2.22 -14.10
N ILE A 83 7.22 -1.76 -15.32
CA ILE A 83 6.19 -0.75 -15.59
C ILE A 83 5.20 -1.29 -16.59
N LYS A 84 3.91 -1.24 -16.23
CA LYS A 84 2.79 -1.58 -17.07
C LYS A 84 1.99 -0.33 -17.41
N TYR A 85 1.95 0.00 -18.70
CA TYR A 85 1.13 1.10 -19.20
C TYR A 85 -0.27 0.60 -19.54
N VAL A 86 -1.29 1.18 -18.91
CA VAL A 86 -2.69 0.87 -19.19
C VAL A 86 -3.49 2.15 -19.39
N ARG A 87 -4.61 2.09 -20.11
CA ARG A 87 -5.47 3.28 -20.26
C ARG A 87 -6.24 3.54 -18.97
N SER A 88 -6.58 4.80 -18.69
CA SER A 88 -7.41 5.16 -17.52
C SER A 88 -8.74 4.41 -17.49
N THR A 89 -9.34 4.11 -18.65
CA THR A 89 -10.55 3.28 -18.76
C THR A 89 -10.39 1.86 -18.23
N GLU A 90 -9.16 1.35 -18.16
CA GLU A 90 -8.82 -0.01 -17.71
C GLU A 90 -8.38 -0.05 -16.24
N PHE A 91 -8.27 1.09 -15.55
CA PHE A 91 -7.89 1.13 -14.14
C PHE A 91 -8.85 0.33 -13.24
N PRO A 92 -10.19 0.39 -13.39
CA PRO A 92 -11.09 -0.40 -12.56
C PRO A 92 -10.84 -1.92 -12.66
N SER A 93 -10.52 -2.43 -13.84
CA SER A 93 -10.16 -3.83 -14.03
C SER A 93 -8.75 -4.12 -13.50
N SER A 94 -7.83 -3.18 -13.68
CA SER A 94 -6.43 -3.34 -13.26
C SER A 94 -6.29 -3.40 -11.73
N ILE A 95 -7.06 -2.61 -10.97
CA ILE A 95 -7.04 -2.68 -9.51
C ILE A 95 -7.57 -4.03 -9.01
N ASP A 96 -8.57 -4.59 -9.68
CA ASP A 96 -9.24 -5.82 -9.24
C ASP A 96 -8.40 -7.07 -9.53
N ILE A 97 -7.68 -7.07 -10.66
CA ILE A 97 -6.86 -8.21 -11.11
C ILE A 97 -5.44 -8.13 -10.55
N PHE A 98 -4.81 -6.96 -10.58
CA PHE A 98 -3.37 -6.82 -10.30
C PHE A 98 -3.09 -6.26 -8.90
N VAL A 99 -3.71 -5.13 -8.54
CA VAL A 99 -3.44 -4.45 -7.26
C VAL A 99 -3.97 -5.27 -6.09
N ARG A 100 -5.17 -5.85 -6.22
CA ARG A 100 -5.80 -6.68 -5.20
C ARG A 100 -5.00 -7.96 -4.89
N ASN A 101 -4.26 -8.49 -5.87
CA ASN A 101 -3.38 -9.65 -5.65
C ASN A 101 -2.11 -9.29 -4.85
N GLY A 102 -1.75 -8.01 -4.78
CA GLY A 102 -0.58 -7.51 -4.04
C GLY A 102 0.70 -7.38 -4.86
N ASP A 103 0.69 -7.79 -6.13
CA ASP A 103 1.90 -7.78 -6.99
C ASP A 103 2.12 -6.45 -7.72
N HIS A 104 1.12 -5.57 -7.74
CA HIS A 104 1.16 -4.32 -8.49
C HIS A 104 0.70 -3.13 -7.67
N VAL A 105 1.26 -1.96 -7.98
CA VAL A 105 0.85 -0.67 -7.41
C VAL A 105 0.35 0.22 -8.54
N LEU A 106 -0.84 0.80 -8.36
CA LEU A 106 -1.39 1.78 -9.29
C LEU A 106 -0.83 3.16 -8.98
N ILE A 107 -0.32 3.84 -10.00
CA ILE A 107 0.12 5.24 -9.92
C ILE A 107 -0.91 6.09 -10.69
N ALA A 108 -1.71 6.87 -9.96
CA ALA A 108 -2.74 7.71 -10.54
C ALA A 108 -2.85 9.06 -9.81
N GLU A 109 -3.69 9.96 -10.33
CA GLU A 109 -4.00 11.21 -9.64
C GLU A 109 -4.82 10.93 -8.36
N ASP A 110 -4.49 11.61 -7.25
CA ASP A 110 -5.15 11.47 -5.94
C ASP A 110 -6.70 11.53 -6.04
N ARG A 111 -7.24 12.42 -6.89
CA ARG A 111 -8.69 12.49 -7.11
C ARG A 111 -9.24 11.24 -7.80
N TYR A 112 -8.53 10.73 -8.81
CA TYR A 112 -8.96 9.54 -9.54
C TYR A 112 -8.87 8.28 -8.66
N GLU A 113 -7.81 8.15 -7.85
CA GLU A 113 -7.68 7.07 -6.87
C GLU A 113 -8.85 7.05 -5.89
N ARG A 114 -9.24 8.21 -5.35
CA ARG A 114 -10.40 8.30 -4.44
C ARG A 114 -11.70 7.88 -5.10
N VAL A 115 -11.90 8.22 -6.37
CA VAL A 115 -13.09 7.77 -7.14
C VAL A 115 -13.08 6.25 -7.26
N LEU A 116 -11.95 5.65 -7.63
CA LEU A 116 -11.83 4.20 -7.76
C LEU A 116 -12.08 3.49 -6.43
N MET A 117 -11.50 3.99 -5.34
CA MET A 117 -11.73 3.46 -3.99
C MET A 117 -13.19 3.60 -3.55
N ALA A 118 -13.82 4.75 -3.82
CA ALA A 118 -15.23 4.99 -3.49
C ALA A 118 -16.16 4.06 -4.27
N GLN A 119 -15.85 3.81 -5.54
CA GLN A 119 -16.59 2.90 -6.40
C GLN A 119 -16.43 1.45 -5.92
N ASP A 120 -15.21 1.03 -5.58
CA ASP A 120 -14.99 -0.32 -5.04
C ASP A 120 -15.72 -0.52 -3.71
N PHE A 121 -15.63 0.46 -2.80
CA PHE A 121 -16.37 0.44 -1.54
C PHE A 121 -17.89 0.39 -1.76
N SER A 122 -18.41 1.16 -2.71
CA SER A 122 -19.84 1.14 -3.03
C SER A 122 -20.30 -0.22 -3.61
N ARG A 123 -19.39 -0.97 -4.24
CA ARG A 123 -19.63 -2.31 -4.80
C ARG A 123 -19.48 -3.43 -3.76
N THR A 124 -18.43 -3.39 -2.94
CA THR A 124 -18.03 -4.49 -2.05
C THR A 124 -18.41 -4.26 -0.58
N GLY A 125 -18.61 -3.00 -0.19
CA GLY A 125 -18.76 -2.57 1.20
C GLY A 125 -17.45 -2.63 2.00
N ARG A 126 -16.28 -2.78 1.35
CA ARG A 126 -14.97 -2.95 2.00
C ARG A 126 -13.95 -1.91 1.52
N CYS A 127 -12.98 -1.59 2.38
CA CYS A 127 -11.86 -0.71 2.07
C CYS A 127 -10.59 -1.54 1.90
N ASP A 128 -10.46 -2.24 0.77
CA ASP A 128 -9.32 -3.14 0.53
C ASP A 128 -8.08 -2.41 -0.02
N PHE A 129 -8.26 -1.18 -0.51
CA PHE A 129 -7.20 -0.34 -1.07
C PHE A 129 -6.84 0.81 -0.13
N TYR A 130 -5.62 1.33 -0.29
CA TYR A 130 -5.15 2.54 0.40
C TYR A 130 -4.29 3.39 -0.54
N SER A 131 -4.32 4.71 -0.37
CA SER A 131 -3.40 5.63 -1.05
C SER A 131 -2.16 5.89 -0.20
N SER A 132 -1.02 6.10 -0.85
CA SER A 132 0.23 6.47 -0.18
C SER A 132 0.11 7.85 0.49
N ARG A 133 0.82 8.05 1.61
CA ARG A 133 0.87 9.38 2.27
C ARG A 133 1.66 10.40 1.46
N SER A 134 2.71 9.97 0.78
CA SER A 134 3.49 10.84 -0.10
C SER A 134 2.74 11.05 -1.41
N ARG A 135 2.72 12.30 -1.87
CA ARG A 135 2.26 12.70 -3.19
C ARG A 135 3.44 13.25 -3.97
N PHE A 136 3.45 13.00 -5.27
CA PHE A 136 4.48 13.49 -6.19
C PHE A 136 3.81 14.03 -7.44
N LEU A 137 4.56 14.82 -8.22
CA LEU A 137 4.10 15.43 -9.49
C LEU A 137 2.76 16.17 -9.34
N PRO A 138 2.76 17.40 -8.79
CA PRO A 138 1.52 18.15 -8.59
C PRO A 138 0.81 18.40 -9.92
N PHE A 139 -0.46 17.98 -9.99
CA PHE A 139 -1.32 18.24 -11.13
C PHE A 139 -2.16 19.50 -10.92
N MET A 140 -2.35 20.27 -11.99
CA MET A 140 -3.34 21.34 -12.03
C MET A 140 -4.33 21.08 -13.17
N SER A 141 -5.58 20.81 -12.80
CA SER A 141 -6.68 20.76 -13.77
C SER A 141 -7.02 22.17 -14.23
N SER A 142 -7.10 22.39 -15.54
CA SER A 142 -7.43 23.69 -16.14
C SER A 142 -8.36 23.53 -17.34
N MET A 143 -9.12 24.58 -17.65
CA MET A 143 -9.86 24.66 -18.91
C MET A 143 -8.96 25.25 -19.98
N VAL A 144 -8.83 24.54 -21.10
CA VAL A 144 -7.99 24.99 -22.24
C VAL A 144 -8.89 25.61 -23.30
N GLY A 145 -8.64 26.88 -23.63
CA GLY A 145 -9.30 27.58 -24.74
C GLY A 145 -8.39 27.71 -25.94
N ALA A 146 -8.98 27.96 -27.11
CA ALA A 146 -8.21 28.30 -28.31
C ALA A 146 -7.36 29.54 -28.07
N LYS A 147 -6.16 29.56 -28.69
CA LYS A 147 -5.25 30.70 -28.61
C LYS A 147 -5.98 31.98 -29.06
N ASP A 148 -5.77 33.06 -28.31
CA ASP A 148 -6.35 34.39 -28.56
C ASP A 148 -7.89 34.46 -28.51
N SER A 149 -8.56 33.43 -27.96
CA SER A 149 -10.01 33.47 -27.77
C SER A 149 -10.39 34.51 -26.71
N PRO A 150 -11.33 35.44 -27.03
CA PRO A 150 -11.79 36.45 -26.07
C PRO A 150 -12.57 35.83 -24.90
N LEU A 151 -12.97 34.56 -24.99
CA LEU A 151 -13.69 33.85 -23.94
C LEU A 151 -12.78 33.41 -22.79
N VAL A 152 -11.50 33.15 -23.05
CA VAL A 152 -10.55 32.69 -22.02
C VAL A 152 -10.47 33.62 -20.81
N PRO A 153 -10.27 34.95 -20.96
CA PRO A 153 -10.22 35.85 -19.81
C PRO A 153 -11.56 35.92 -19.07
N VAL A 154 -12.69 35.90 -19.76
CA VAL A 154 -14.03 35.94 -19.15
C VAL A 154 -14.28 34.69 -18.31
N ILE A 155 -14.00 33.51 -18.87
CA ILE A 155 -14.14 32.22 -18.17
C ILE A 155 -13.19 32.14 -16.98
N SER A 156 -11.96 32.64 -17.12
CA SER A 156 -10.96 32.63 -16.03
C SER A 156 -11.43 33.40 -14.80
N VAL A 157 -12.12 34.54 -14.98
CA VAL A 157 -12.74 35.28 -13.87
C VAL A 157 -13.84 34.45 -13.20
N GLY A 158 -14.68 33.78 -13.99
CA GLY A 158 -15.72 32.89 -13.48
C GLY A 158 -15.14 31.72 -12.67
N ILE A 159 -14.12 31.03 -13.19
CA ILE A 159 -13.42 29.94 -12.48
C ILE A 159 -12.83 30.45 -11.16
N LYS A 160 -12.23 31.65 -11.17
CA LYS A 160 -11.68 32.26 -9.95
C LYS A 160 -12.78 32.53 -8.91
N ALA A 161 -13.93 33.05 -9.32
CA ALA A 161 -15.05 33.29 -8.41
C ALA A 161 -15.60 31.97 -7.83
N VAL A 162 -15.78 30.93 -8.66
CA VAL A 162 -16.28 29.61 -8.24
C VAL A 162 -15.31 28.90 -7.29
N THR A 163 -14.01 29.04 -7.50
CA THR A 163 -13.00 28.46 -6.60
C THR A 163 -12.88 29.26 -5.30
N GLN A 164 -12.85 30.59 -5.35
CA GLN A 164 -12.75 31.45 -4.15
C GLN A 164 -13.97 31.36 -3.22
N THR A 165 -15.15 31.08 -3.78
CA THR A 165 -16.37 30.87 -2.98
C THR A 165 -16.46 29.48 -2.36
N GLY A 166 -15.55 28.56 -2.70
CA GLY A 166 -15.59 27.16 -2.25
C GLY A 166 -16.63 26.30 -2.97
N LEU A 167 -17.33 26.85 -3.97
CA LEU A 167 -18.39 26.15 -4.69
C LEU A 167 -17.85 24.96 -5.49
N TYR A 168 -16.64 25.07 -6.03
CA TYR A 168 -15.95 23.96 -6.69
C TYR A 168 -15.70 22.77 -5.75
N ASP A 169 -15.27 23.03 -4.53
CA ASP A 169 -14.97 21.99 -3.55
C ASP A 169 -16.26 21.31 -3.09
N GLN A 170 -17.31 22.10 -2.82
CA GLN A 170 -18.63 21.57 -2.49
C GLN A 170 -19.19 20.66 -3.60
N TRP A 171 -19.09 21.08 -4.87
CA TRP A 171 -19.54 20.25 -5.99
C TRP A 171 -18.69 18.98 -6.15
N THR A 172 -17.37 19.09 -5.95
CA THR A 172 -16.47 17.94 -5.99
C THR A 172 -16.85 16.92 -4.92
N GLU A 173 -17.06 17.35 -3.67
CA GLU A 173 -17.43 16.47 -2.56
C GLU A 173 -18.80 15.82 -2.80
N ASN A 174 -19.78 16.58 -3.28
CA ASN A 174 -21.12 16.07 -3.59
C ASN A 174 -21.14 15.07 -4.76
N TYR A 175 -20.20 15.19 -5.71
CA TYR A 175 -20.12 14.28 -6.86
C TYR A 175 -19.59 12.89 -6.48
N MET A 176 -18.88 12.78 -5.36
CA MET A 176 -18.29 11.52 -4.87
C MET A 176 -18.87 11.11 -3.52
N PRO A 177 -20.18 10.77 -3.47
CA PRO A 177 -20.74 10.22 -2.25
C PRO A 177 -19.94 8.96 -1.91
N ASN A 178 -19.44 8.89 -0.68
CA ASN A 178 -18.63 7.81 -0.11
C ASN A 178 -17.10 7.89 -0.29
N ALA A 179 -16.54 8.90 -0.95
CA ALA A 179 -15.08 9.01 -1.07
C ALA A 179 -14.35 9.17 0.28
N THR A 180 -15.06 9.60 1.33
CA THR A 180 -14.50 9.79 2.67
C THR A 180 -14.44 8.50 3.50
N PHE A 181 -15.23 7.45 3.19
CA PHE A 181 -15.28 6.24 4.03
C PHE A 181 -13.93 5.51 4.08
N CYS A 182 -13.23 5.44 2.94
CA CYS A 182 -11.93 4.78 2.83
C CYS A 182 -10.75 5.75 2.75
N ALA A 183 -10.96 7.07 2.94
CA ALA A 183 -9.90 8.06 2.81
C ALA A 183 -8.79 7.91 3.87
N HIS A 184 -9.13 7.38 5.04
CA HIS A 184 -8.21 7.17 6.15
C HIS A 184 -8.31 5.73 6.65
N PRO A 185 -7.72 4.76 5.93
CA PRO A 185 -7.76 3.38 6.35
C PRO A 185 -7.06 3.24 7.72
N PRO A 186 -7.70 2.56 8.69
CA PRO A 186 -7.13 2.42 10.02
C PRO A 186 -5.84 1.59 9.94
N THR A 187 -4.74 2.12 10.46
CA THR A 187 -3.46 1.38 10.56
C THR A 187 -3.48 0.33 11.66
N LYS A 188 -4.47 0.41 12.56
CA LYS A 188 -4.68 -0.51 13.67
C LYS A 188 -6.13 -0.95 13.70
N ILE A 189 -6.35 -2.26 13.75
CA ILE A 189 -7.68 -2.84 13.91
C ILE A 189 -7.75 -3.64 15.20
N THR A 190 -8.88 -3.51 15.91
CA THR A 190 -9.18 -4.37 17.04
C THR A 190 -9.66 -5.71 16.51
N VAL A 191 -9.01 -6.79 16.95
CA VAL A 191 -9.28 -8.13 16.44
C VAL A 191 -9.98 -8.94 17.51
N ASN A 192 -11.21 -9.37 17.21
CA ASN A 192 -11.99 -10.25 18.06
C ASN A 192 -12.09 -11.67 17.46
N THR A 193 -10.98 -12.19 16.96
CA THR A 193 -10.92 -13.54 16.38
C THR A 193 -10.51 -14.55 17.43
N SER A 194 -11.16 -15.72 17.44
CA SER A 194 -10.72 -16.86 18.25
C SER A 194 -9.32 -17.32 17.86
N LEU A 195 -8.50 -17.69 18.84
CA LEU A 195 -7.18 -18.28 18.60
C LEU A 195 -7.33 -19.65 17.90
N THR A 196 -6.63 -19.84 16.79
CA THR A 196 -6.61 -21.10 16.04
C THR A 196 -5.37 -21.94 16.41
N PHE A 197 -5.40 -23.24 16.11
CA PHE A 197 -4.25 -24.14 16.32
C PHE A 197 -2.98 -23.67 15.60
N HIS A 198 -3.12 -23.00 14.45
CA HIS A 198 -1.98 -22.46 13.71
C HIS A 198 -1.21 -21.43 14.53
N ASN A 199 -1.91 -20.59 15.31
CA ASN A 199 -1.28 -19.58 16.17
C ASN A 199 -0.52 -20.21 17.36
N LEU A 200 -0.87 -21.43 17.76
CA LEU A 200 -0.30 -22.13 18.92
C LEU A 200 0.73 -23.22 18.54
N TRP A 201 0.96 -23.45 17.25
CA TRP A 201 1.87 -24.49 16.74
C TRP A 201 3.26 -24.43 17.39
N GLY A 202 3.82 -23.22 17.54
CA GLY A 202 5.13 -23.03 18.16
C GLY A 202 5.22 -23.59 19.59
N MET A 203 4.14 -23.49 20.38
CA MET A 203 4.10 -24.04 21.75
C MET A 203 4.15 -25.57 21.72
N PHE A 204 3.39 -26.19 20.81
CA PHE A 204 3.41 -27.65 20.63
C PHE A 204 4.77 -28.16 20.16
N ALA A 205 5.41 -27.44 19.23
CA ALA A 205 6.74 -27.78 18.73
C ALA A 205 7.80 -27.77 19.84
N VAL A 206 7.77 -26.76 20.74
CA VAL A 206 8.69 -26.68 21.88
C VAL A 206 8.48 -27.82 22.87
N ILE A 207 7.22 -28.15 23.20
CA ILE A 207 6.89 -29.25 24.11
C ILE A 207 7.37 -30.58 23.52
N LEU A 208 7.07 -30.84 22.25
CA LEU A 208 7.49 -32.07 21.57
C LEU A 208 9.02 -32.17 21.52
N GLY A 209 9.71 -31.10 21.15
CA GLY A 209 11.17 -31.04 21.14
C GLY A 209 11.77 -31.32 22.53
N GLY A 210 11.18 -30.75 23.58
CA GLY A 210 11.61 -31.00 24.97
C GLY A 210 11.47 -32.48 25.36
N HIS A 211 10.36 -33.13 25.00
CA HIS A 211 10.18 -34.56 25.26
C HIS A 211 11.17 -35.42 24.48
N VAL A 212 11.42 -35.11 23.21
CA VAL A 212 12.41 -35.85 22.40
C VAL A 212 13.80 -35.75 23.02
N VAL A 213 14.24 -34.54 23.41
CA VAL A 213 15.54 -34.33 24.06
C VAL A 213 15.62 -35.07 25.40
N SER A 214 14.56 -35.01 26.20
CA SER A 214 14.50 -35.72 27.49
C SER A 214 14.62 -37.24 27.32
N ILE A 215 13.93 -37.81 26.34
CA ILE A 215 14.02 -39.24 26.02
C ILE A 215 15.43 -39.62 25.54
N LEU A 216 16.06 -38.79 24.71
CA LEU A 216 17.43 -39.03 24.24
C LEU A 216 18.44 -39.01 25.39
N ILE A 217 18.35 -38.03 26.30
CA ILE A 217 19.23 -37.94 27.47
C ILE A 217 19.04 -39.17 28.37
N LEU A 218 17.80 -39.55 28.66
CA LEU A 218 17.50 -40.74 29.46
C LEU A 218 18.05 -42.01 28.81
N GLY A 219 17.94 -42.13 27.48
CA GLY A 219 18.51 -43.25 26.72
C GLY A 219 20.04 -43.32 26.83
N LEU A 220 20.72 -42.18 26.72
CA LEU A 220 22.19 -42.08 26.88
C LEU A 220 22.62 -42.43 28.30
N GLU A 221 21.89 -41.97 29.32
CA GLU A 221 22.16 -42.28 30.71
C GLU A 221 22.07 -43.80 30.97
N LEU A 222 21.01 -44.45 30.48
CA LEU A 222 20.83 -45.90 30.62
C LEU A 222 21.92 -46.71 29.91
N LEU A 223 22.40 -46.24 28.75
CA LEU A 223 23.52 -46.86 28.04
C LEU A 223 24.83 -46.72 28.83
N ASN A 224 25.14 -45.53 29.33
CA ASN A 224 26.34 -45.28 30.13
C ASN A 224 26.34 -46.10 31.43
N VAL A 225 25.20 -46.20 32.12
CA VAL A 225 25.07 -47.02 33.33
C VAL A 225 25.26 -48.50 33.03
N ARG A 226 24.77 -49.00 31.89
CA ARG A 226 25.00 -50.40 31.48
C ARG A 226 26.46 -50.65 31.09
N LEU A 227 27.12 -49.69 30.44
CA LEU A 227 28.51 -49.81 30.02
C LEU A 227 29.49 -49.80 31.21
N PHE A 228 29.20 -49.03 32.26
CA PHE A 228 30.02 -48.95 33.48
C PHE A 228 29.78 -50.08 34.49
N ARG A 229 28.77 -50.93 34.28
CA ARG A 229 28.46 -52.09 35.15
C ARG A 229 29.02 -53.43 34.64
N LEU A 230 29.66 -53.42 33.47
CA LEU A 230 30.43 -54.53 32.89
C LEU A 230 31.93 -54.31 33.17
#